data_AF-A0A0F9EBN8-F1
#
_entry.id   AF-A0A0F9EBN8-F1
#
_cell.length_a   1.000
_cell.length_b   1.000
_cell.length_c   1.000
_cell.angle_alpha   90.00
_cell.angle_beta   90.00
_cell.angle_gamma   90.00
#
_symmetry.space_group_name_H-M   'P 1'
#
loop_
_entity.id
_entity.type
_entity.pdbx_description
1 polymer ?
#
loop_
_entity_poly.entity_id
_entity_poly.type
_entity_poly.pdbx_seq_one_letter_code
_entity_poly.pdbx_strand_id
1 'polypeptide(L)'
;SIPPDKWTKGMKRVMAFYTAVISELIGAEAHIRIVRDKGNHFQAWYGGRVLTLNLQYLGHAFFNNFPHQNFVEVADLLIHELGHEYEKDHLSKAYNDALTRLGAKLTKMALTNPELFPEVE
;
A
#
# COMPACT_ATOMS: atom_id res chain seq x y z
N SER A 1 0.61 -5.01 -16.69
CA SER A 1 1.42 -4.88 -15.45
C SER A 1 2.89 -4.91 -15.82
N ILE A 2 3.73 -4.21 -15.05
CA ILE A 2 5.19 -4.27 -15.18
C ILE A 2 5.65 -5.60 -14.54
N PRO A 3 6.36 -6.46 -15.28
CA PRO A 3 6.88 -7.72 -14.75
C PRO A 3 7.79 -7.52 -13.52
N PRO A 4 7.76 -8.41 -12.50
CA PRO A 4 8.58 -8.26 -11.28
C PRO A 4 10.09 -8.20 -11.51
N ASP A 5 10.62 -8.84 -12.57
CA ASP A 5 12.03 -8.78 -12.97
C ASP A 5 12.44 -7.38 -13.45
N LYS A 6 11.47 -6.55 -13.86
CA LYS A 6 11.67 -5.16 -14.29
C LYS A 6 11.47 -4.13 -13.18
N TRP A 7 11.13 -4.54 -11.96
CA TRP A 7 10.98 -3.61 -10.84
C TRP A 7 12.33 -3.05 -10.40
N THR A 8 12.37 -1.74 -10.15
CA THR A 8 13.53 -1.08 -9.56
C THR A 8 13.74 -1.53 -8.11
N LYS A 9 14.91 -1.22 -7.52
CA LYS A 9 15.16 -1.48 -6.10
C LYS A 9 14.12 -0.83 -5.19
N GLY A 10 13.75 0.43 -5.46
CA GLY A 10 12.72 1.15 -4.71
C GLY A 10 11.35 0.47 -4.81
N MET A 11 10.94 0.06 -6.02
CA MET A 11 9.71 -0.69 -6.21
C MET A 11 9.70 -1.97 -5.38
N LYS A 12 10.76 -2.77 -5.46
CA LYS A 12 10.86 -4.03 -4.69
C LYS A 12 10.75 -3.80 -3.18
N ARG A 13 11.29 -2.70 -2.64
CA ARG A 13 11.16 -2.36 -1.21
C ARG A 13 9.72 -2.06 -0.81
N VAL A 14 9.03 -1.18 -1.53
CA VAL A 14 7.60 -0.87 -1.26
C VAL A 14 6.76 -2.13 -1.39
N MET A 15 6.99 -2.92 -2.43
CA MET A 15 6.25 -4.16 -2.67
C MET A 15 6.49 -5.20 -1.57
N ALA A 16 7.71 -5.32 -1.05
CA ALA A 16 8.02 -6.19 0.08
C ALA A 16 7.30 -5.74 1.36
N PHE A 17 7.34 -4.43 1.67
CA PHE A 17 6.61 -3.86 2.81
C PHE A 17 5.10 -4.12 2.70
N TYR A 18 4.48 -3.79 1.55
CA TYR A 18 3.05 -4.03 1.35
C TYR A 18 2.69 -5.51 1.45
N THR A 19 3.49 -6.40 0.86
CA THR A 19 3.25 -7.85 0.94
C THR A 19 3.32 -8.33 2.38
N ALA A 20 4.29 -7.82 3.16
CA ALA A 20 4.49 -8.21 4.55
C ALA A 20 3.30 -7.82 5.44
N VAL A 21 2.57 -6.74 5.12
CA VAL A 21 1.54 -6.22 6.02
C VAL A 21 0.10 -6.44 5.55
N ILE A 22 -0.17 -6.57 4.25
CA ILE A 22 -1.56 -6.62 3.74
C ILE A 22 -2.34 -7.78 4.35
N SER A 23 -1.82 -9.02 4.31
CA SER A 23 -2.57 -10.19 4.77
C SER A 23 -3.01 -10.07 6.23
N GLU A 24 -2.17 -9.48 7.08
CA GLU A 24 -2.48 -9.23 8.49
C GLU A 24 -3.49 -8.09 8.68
N LEU A 25 -3.40 -7.03 7.87
CA LEU A 25 -4.31 -5.89 7.93
C LEU A 25 -5.75 -6.27 7.58
N ILE A 26 -5.93 -7.07 6.52
CA ILE A 26 -7.26 -7.46 6.03
C ILE A 26 -7.70 -8.87 6.42
N GLY A 27 -6.80 -9.69 6.99
CA GLY A 27 -7.10 -11.09 7.34
C GLY A 27 -7.31 -11.99 6.11
N ALA A 28 -6.76 -11.60 4.96
CA ALA A 28 -6.91 -12.30 3.68
C ALA A 28 -5.71 -12.02 2.76
N GLU A 29 -5.38 -12.99 1.91
CA GLU A 29 -4.35 -12.83 0.89
C GLU A 29 -4.78 -11.80 -0.17
N ALA A 30 -3.83 -10.97 -0.61
CA ALA A 30 -4.02 -10.06 -1.74
C ALA A 30 -2.82 -10.05 -2.66
N HIS A 31 -3.09 -9.86 -3.95
CA HIS A 31 -2.04 -9.69 -4.95
C HIS A 31 -1.69 -8.21 -5.12
N ILE A 32 -0.42 -7.93 -5.38
CA ILE A 32 0.04 -6.56 -5.62
C ILE A 32 0.71 -6.52 -6.98
N ARG A 33 0.42 -5.48 -7.77
CA ARG A 33 1.03 -5.26 -9.08
C ARG A 33 1.33 -3.79 -9.32
N ILE A 34 2.38 -3.55 -10.09
CA ILE A 34 2.70 -2.22 -10.60
C ILE A 34 2.27 -2.15 -12.06
N VAL A 35 1.64 -1.06 -12.47
CA VAL A 35 1.31 -0.74 -13.86
C VAL A 35 1.95 0.58 -14.26
N ARG A 36 2.04 0.83 -15.57
CA ARG A 36 2.33 2.14 -16.13
C ARG A 36 1.21 2.47 -17.10
N ASP A 37 0.14 3.05 -16.58
CA ASP A 37 -1.06 3.36 -17.35
C ASP A 37 -1.23 4.88 -17.42
N LYS A 38 -1.30 5.43 -18.63
CA LYS A 38 -1.51 6.86 -18.88
C LYS A 38 -2.97 7.22 -19.11
N GLY A 39 -3.85 6.24 -19.37
CA GLY A 39 -5.25 6.46 -19.67
C GLY A 39 -6.13 6.57 -18.42
N ASN A 40 -5.68 5.99 -17.30
CA ASN A 40 -6.41 5.99 -16.04
C ASN A 40 -5.66 6.81 -14.97
N HIS A 41 -6.28 7.91 -14.53
CA HIS A 41 -5.67 8.92 -13.66
C HIS A 41 -5.74 8.54 -12.16
N PHE A 42 -5.37 7.30 -11.83
CA PHE A 42 -5.29 6.84 -10.44
C PHE A 42 -3.83 6.66 -10.00
N GLN A 43 -3.55 6.93 -8.72
CA GLN A 43 -2.26 6.62 -8.09
C GLN A 43 -2.19 5.15 -7.69
N ALA A 44 -3.24 4.67 -7.03
CA ALA A 44 -3.45 3.27 -6.73
C ALA A 44 -4.93 2.89 -6.90
N TRP A 45 -5.20 1.60 -6.87
CA TRP A 45 -6.55 1.05 -6.85
C TRP A 45 -6.53 -0.32 -6.18
N TYR A 46 -7.42 -0.52 -5.22
CA TYR A 46 -7.69 -1.83 -4.63
C TYR A 46 -9.11 -2.31 -4.94
N GLY A 47 -9.20 -3.56 -5.38
CA GLY A 47 -10.47 -4.25 -5.58
C GLY A 47 -10.27 -5.71 -5.95
N GLY A 48 -11.18 -6.58 -5.50
CA GLY A 48 -11.08 -8.02 -5.75
C GLY A 48 -9.78 -8.64 -5.23
N ARG A 49 -9.25 -8.14 -4.10
CA ARG A 49 -7.97 -8.56 -3.50
C ARG A 49 -6.76 -8.35 -4.40
N VAL A 50 -6.79 -7.29 -5.22
CA VAL A 50 -5.66 -6.85 -6.03
C VAL A 50 -5.38 -5.39 -5.75
N LEU A 51 -4.22 -5.08 -5.19
CA LEU A 51 -3.68 -3.73 -5.09
C LEU A 51 -2.86 -3.40 -6.35
N THR A 52 -3.28 -2.37 -7.08
CA THR A 52 -2.63 -1.89 -8.30
C THR A 52 -1.99 -0.54 -8.06
N LEU A 53 -0.67 -0.43 -8.22
CA LEU A 53 0.06 0.84 -8.11
C LEU A 53 0.39 1.37 -9.52
N ASN A 54 0.04 2.62 -9.80
CA ASN A 54 0.32 3.23 -11.09
C ASN A 54 1.60 4.08 -11.05
N LEU A 55 2.69 3.52 -11.57
CA LEU A 55 3.99 4.19 -11.67
C LEU A 55 3.91 5.51 -12.43
N GLN A 56 2.97 5.66 -13.37
CA GLN A 56 2.83 6.88 -14.15
C GLN A 56 2.44 8.10 -13.29
N TYR A 57 1.66 7.89 -12.23
CA TYR A 57 1.15 8.95 -11.36
C TYR A 57 1.83 9.01 -9.99
N LEU A 58 2.30 7.87 -9.47
CA LEU A 58 3.14 7.85 -8.27
C LEU A 58 4.55 8.41 -8.55
N GLY A 59 5.06 8.17 -9.76
CA GLY A 59 6.42 8.52 -10.12
C GLY A 59 7.47 7.67 -9.41
N HIS A 60 8.74 7.84 -9.80
CA HIS A 60 9.84 7.07 -9.21
C HIS A 60 10.22 7.54 -7.80
N ALA A 61 9.92 8.79 -7.45
CA ALA A 61 10.21 9.35 -6.12
C ALA A 61 9.47 8.58 -5.02
N PHE A 62 8.17 8.30 -5.20
CA PHE A 62 7.36 7.51 -4.27
C PHE A 62 8.06 6.21 -3.81
N PHE A 63 8.69 5.51 -4.76
CA PHE A 63 9.38 4.24 -4.50
C PHE A 63 10.82 4.41 -4.01
N ASN A 64 11.55 5.41 -4.53
CA ASN A 64 12.97 5.57 -4.24
C ASN A 64 13.22 6.20 -2.87
N ASN A 65 12.30 7.04 -2.41
CA ASN A 65 12.37 7.77 -1.14
C ASN A 65 11.96 6.89 0.06
N PHE A 66 11.32 5.76 -0.22
CA PHE A 66 10.91 4.80 0.80
C PHE A 66 12.11 3.96 1.30
N PRO A 67 12.25 3.76 2.63
CA PRO A 67 11.33 4.20 3.69
C PRO A 67 11.62 5.59 4.29
N HIS A 68 12.86 6.07 4.21
CA HIS A 68 13.38 7.15 5.05
C HIS A 68 12.69 8.51 4.90
N GLN A 69 12.21 8.86 3.70
CA GLN A 69 11.71 10.21 3.44
C GLN A 69 10.18 10.30 3.33
N ASN A 70 9.50 9.18 3.05
CA ASN A 70 8.07 9.19 2.75
C ASN A 70 7.31 7.97 3.28
N PHE A 71 7.77 7.35 4.38
CA PHE A 71 7.06 6.24 5.01
C PHE A 71 5.58 6.53 5.24
N VAL A 72 5.25 7.72 5.76
CA VAL A 72 3.87 8.12 6.05
C VAL A 72 3.02 8.16 4.78
N GLU A 73 3.52 8.75 3.69
CA GLU A 73 2.80 8.81 2.39
C GLU A 73 2.53 7.39 1.83
N VAL A 74 3.53 6.52 1.92
CA VAL A 74 3.42 5.13 1.44
C VAL A 74 2.45 4.32 2.31
N ALA A 75 2.50 4.46 3.63
CA ALA A 75 1.58 3.78 4.55
C ALA A 75 0.14 4.32 4.43
N ASP A 76 -0.02 5.64 4.27
CA ASP A 76 -1.33 6.28 4.10
C ASP A 76 -2.04 5.79 2.82
N LEU A 77 -1.33 5.78 1.68
CA LEU A 77 -1.89 5.25 0.43
C LEU A 77 -2.28 3.78 0.57
N LEU A 78 -1.47 2.96 1.25
CA LEU A 78 -1.83 1.58 1.52
C LEU A 78 -3.13 1.48 2.34
N ILE A 79 -3.24 2.23 3.43
CA ILE A 79 -4.42 2.21 4.31
C ILE A 79 -5.66 2.69 3.57
N HIS A 80 -5.54 3.77 2.76
CA HIS A 80 -6.61 4.27 1.90
C HIS A 80 -7.15 3.16 1.00
N GLU A 81 -6.28 2.54 0.22
CA GLU A 81 -6.69 1.51 -0.73
C GLU A 81 -7.28 0.28 -0.03
N LEU A 82 -6.69 -0.19 1.08
CA LEU A 82 -7.24 -1.31 1.84
C LEU A 82 -8.56 -0.98 2.56
N GLY A 83 -8.87 0.30 2.77
CA GLY A 83 -10.19 0.73 3.25
C GLY A 83 -11.31 0.19 2.36
N HIS A 84 -11.05 0.05 1.06
CA HIS A 84 -11.98 -0.51 0.08
C HIS A 84 -12.23 -2.02 0.19
N GLU A 85 -11.50 -2.75 1.02
CA GLU A 85 -11.90 -4.12 1.41
C GLU A 85 -13.20 -4.09 2.22
N TYR A 86 -13.43 -3.04 3.01
CA TYR A 86 -14.55 -2.95 3.93
C TYR A 86 -15.67 -2.04 3.43
N GLU A 87 -15.34 -0.97 2.70
CA GLU A 87 -16.33 -0.02 2.21
C GLU A 87 -15.85 0.74 0.96
N LYS A 88 -16.72 0.88 -0.04
CA LYS A 88 -16.42 1.53 -1.32
C LYS A 88 -16.68 3.04 -1.29
N ASP A 89 -17.64 3.48 -0.48
CA ASP A 89 -18.00 4.89 -0.38
C ASP A 89 -17.10 5.64 0.60
N HIS A 90 -16.25 6.51 0.05
CA HIS A 90 -15.33 7.37 0.79
C HIS A 90 -16.03 8.33 1.77
N LEU A 91 -17.28 8.67 1.52
CA LEU A 91 -18.05 9.60 2.35
C LEU A 91 -18.77 8.91 3.51
N SER A 92 -18.73 7.58 3.54
CA SER A 92 -19.38 6.81 4.58
C SER A 92 -18.59 6.84 5.89
N LYS A 93 -19.31 6.71 7.00
CA LYS A 93 -18.69 6.49 8.31
C LYS A 93 -17.89 5.17 8.32
N ALA A 94 -18.40 4.14 7.65
CA ALA A 94 -17.76 2.82 7.62
C ALA A 94 -16.38 2.84 6.96
N TYR A 95 -16.19 3.64 5.90
CA TYR A 95 -14.87 3.84 5.30
C TYR A 95 -13.90 4.52 6.28
N ASN A 96 -14.31 5.61 6.92
CA ASN A 96 -13.49 6.30 7.92
C ASN A 96 -13.15 5.39 9.12
N ASP A 97 -14.11 4.59 9.60
CA ASP A 97 -13.89 3.59 10.64
C ASP A 97 -12.88 2.52 10.17
N ALA A 98 -12.94 2.11 8.89
CA ALA A 98 -11.99 1.16 8.32
C ALA A 98 -10.57 1.74 8.30
N LEU A 99 -10.37 2.99 7.88
CA LEU A 99 -9.07 3.65 7.89
C LEU A 99 -8.46 3.69 9.29
N THR A 100 -9.23 4.11 10.29
CA THR A 100 -8.75 4.18 11.69
C THR A 100 -8.40 2.80 12.25
N ARG A 101 -9.21 1.78 11.94
CA ARG A 101 -8.95 0.39 12.35
C ARG A 101 -7.70 -0.17 11.68
N LEU A 102 -7.51 0.09 10.39
CA LEU A 102 -6.33 -0.35 9.63
C LEU A 102 -5.06 0.33 10.16
N GLY A 103 -5.12 1.65 10.42
CA GLY A 103 -4.03 2.38 11.08
C GLY A 103 -3.67 1.79 12.44
N ALA A 104 -4.66 1.53 13.30
CA ALA A 104 -4.44 0.91 14.61
C ALA A 104 -3.85 -0.51 14.51
N LYS A 105 -4.28 -1.30 13.53
CA LYS A 105 -3.69 -2.62 13.24
C LYS A 105 -2.23 -2.49 12.79
N LEU A 106 -1.93 -1.57 11.87
CA LEU A 106 -0.56 -1.33 11.40
C LEU A 106 0.35 -0.90 12.56
N THR A 107 -0.12 -0.01 13.44
CA THR A 107 0.60 0.37 14.66
C THR A 107 0.86 -0.81 15.58
N LYS A 108 -0.17 -1.65 15.82
CA LYS A 108 0.01 -2.86 16.62
C LYS A 108 1.07 -3.78 16.00
N MET A 109 1.04 -3.99 14.69
CA MET A 109 2.03 -4.81 13.99
C MET A 109 3.45 -4.23 14.13
N ALA A 110 3.62 -2.92 14.04
CA ALA A 110 4.93 -2.30 14.25
C ALA A 110 5.49 -2.54 15.67
N LEU A 111 4.60 -2.63 16.67
CA LEU A 111 5.00 -2.90 18.06
C LEU A 111 5.28 -4.39 18.33
N THR A 112 4.55 -5.30 17.69
CA THR A 112 4.66 -6.74 17.97
C THR A 112 5.59 -7.48 17.02
N ASN A 113 5.71 -7.00 15.78
CA ASN A 113 6.44 -7.62 14.67
C ASN A 113 7.28 -6.55 13.94
N PRO A 114 8.19 -5.84 14.65
CA PRO A 114 8.96 -4.75 14.07
C PRO A 114 9.80 -5.16 12.84
N GLU A 115 10.16 -6.43 12.72
CA GLU A 115 10.89 -6.99 11.58
C GLU A 115 10.12 -6.97 10.25
N LEU A 116 8.80 -6.80 10.28
CA LEU A 116 7.99 -6.61 9.08
C LEU A 116 8.13 -5.19 8.50
N PHE A 117 8.66 -4.27 9.30
CA PHE A 117 8.79 -2.86 8.96
C PHE A 117 10.23 -2.56 8.58
N PRO A 118 10.45 -1.75 7.53
CA PRO A 118 11.79 -1.30 7.21
C PRO A 118 12.27 -0.28 8.26
N GLU A 119 13.58 -0.24 8.49
CA GLU A 119 14.17 0.78 9.34
C GLU A 119 13.94 2.17 8.75
N VAL A 120 13.37 3.05 9.57
CA VAL A 120 13.09 4.46 9.29
C VAL A 120 14.06 5.32 10.11
N GLU A 121 15.34 5.31 9.72
CA GLU A 121 16.31 6.31 10.17
C GLU A 121 16.03 7.67 9.50
#